data_AF-A0A8J6CHI7-F1
#
_entry.id   AF-A0A8J6CHI7-F1
#
_cell.length_a   1.000
_cell.length_b   1.000
_cell.length_c   1.000
_cell.angle_alpha   90.00
_cell.angle_beta   90.00
_cell.angle_gamma   90.00
#
_symmetry.space_group_name_H-M   'P 1'
#
loop_
_entity.id
_entity.type
_entity.pdbx_description
1 polymer ?
#
loop_
_entity_poly.entity_id
_entity_poly.type
_entity_poly.pdbx_seq_one_letter_code
_entity_poly.pdbx_strand_id
1 'polypeptide(L)'
;MRALCSRLPLVYHAKYSFEPWPAAHRFRMSKFVDLHDHLLGRGIATKEQLHAPIDDPPDEWFTAVHDADYYFGFTDGTLPAPAMRRIGFEWSAQLVERTRLECAGTVLAARLALEHGLACNLGGGTHHAHRDFGSGFTILNDLAVSARYVQNTGLAARVLIVDLDVHQGDGTASIFASDPTVYTLSFHCGKNFPFRKSRSDLDIDLPPGTSDDAYLARLADVLPRVLQVAEPDLVLYDAGVDVAAVDTLGYLDLSDDGIYQRDEYVLRTCRAAGLPVATVIGGGYCTDLDELASRHAIVFRAAQAVWERG
;
A
#
# COMPACT_ATOMS: atom_id res chain seq x y z
N MET A 1 19.00 -12.45 21.41
CA MET A 1 17.63 -11.96 21.70
C MET A 1 17.47 -10.62 21.01
N ARG A 2 16.66 -10.53 19.96
CA ARG A 2 16.30 -9.25 19.35
C ARG A 2 15.47 -8.47 20.36
N ALA A 3 15.77 -7.19 20.58
CA ALA A 3 14.95 -6.34 21.45
C ALA A 3 13.60 -6.14 20.75
N LEU A 4 12.55 -6.78 21.26
CA LEU A 4 11.20 -6.56 20.77
C LEU A 4 10.84 -5.10 21.07
N CYS A 5 10.40 -4.36 20.05
CA CYS A 5 9.79 -3.05 20.28
C CYS A 5 8.58 -3.26 21.20
N SER A 6 8.40 -2.41 22.22
CA SER A 6 7.25 -2.51 23.11
C SER A 6 5.96 -1.97 22.49
N ARG A 7 6.05 -1.32 21.33
CA ARG A 7 4.94 -0.66 20.64
C ARG A 7 4.95 -1.00 19.15
N LEU A 8 3.78 -0.99 18.53
CA LEU A 8 3.63 -1.18 17.09
C LEU A 8 4.41 -0.09 16.32
N PRO A 9 5.41 -0.45 15.49
CA PRO A 9 6.16 0.51 14.67
C PRO A 9 5.29 1.10 13.56
N LEU A 10 5.29 2.42 13.45
CA LEU A 10 4.57 3.20 12.44
C LEU A 10 5.57 4.02 11.63
N VAL A 11 5.46 4.01 10.31
CA VAL A 11 6.36 4.74 9.41
C VAL A 11 5.65 5.95 8.82
N TYR A 12 6.30 7.11 8.92
CA TYR A 12 5.78 8.36 8.39
C TYR A 12 6.90 9.33 8.03
N HIS A 13 6.65 10.16 7.00
CA HIS A 13 7.48 11.30 6.71
C HIS A 13 6.62 12.53 6.36
N ALA A 14 6.96 13.70 6.89
CA ALA A 14 6.18 14.93 6.67
C ALA A 14 6.08 15.34 5.19
N LYS A 15 7.07 14.95 4.37
CA LYS A 15 7.11 15.21 2.93
C LYS A 15 6.36 14.17 2.08
N TYR A 16 5.56 13.28 2.68
CA TYR A 16 4.57 12.51 1.91
C TYR A 16 3.52 13.45 1.30
N SER A 17 3.25 14.56 1.98
CA SER A 17 2.40 15.65 1.53
C SER A 17 3.25 16.88 1.21
N PHE A 18 2.81 17.70 0.25
CA PHE A 18 3.43 18.99 -0.07
C PHE A 18 2.42 20.01 -0.58
N GLU A 19 2.79 21.28 -0.48
CA GLU A 19 2.02 22.43 -0.96
C GLU A 19 2.86 23.34 -1.87
N PRO A 20 2.23 24.10 -2.78
CA PRO A 20 0.78 24.15 -3.05
C PRO A 20 0.27 22.91 -3.80
N TRP A 21 -0.99 22.52 -3.57
CA TRP A 21 -1.67 21.44 -4.30
C TRP A 21 -3.03 21.90 -4.84
N PRO A 22 -3.44 21.51 -6.07
CA PRO A 22 -4.71 21.96 -6.62
C PRO A 22 -5.90 21.41 -5.83
N ALA A 23 -6.70 22.29 -5.23
CA ALA A 23 -7.84 21.89 -4.39
C ALA A 23 -8.90 21.04 -5.12
N ALA A 24 -9.02 21.19 -6.44
CA ALA A 24 -9.93 20.41 -7.28
C ALA A 24 -9.36 19.06 -7.74
N HIS A 25 -8.10 18.74 -7.43
CA HIS A 25 -7.49 17.49 -7.82
C HIS A 25 -8.14 16.31 -7.07
N ARG A 26 -8.41 15.21 -7.78
CA ARG A 26 -9.06 14.02 -7.20
C ARG A 26 -8.19 13.34 -6.14
N PHE A 27 -6.89 13.25 -6.41
CA PHE A 27 -5.91 12.83 -5.40
C PHE A 27 -5.73 13.94 -4.36
N ARG A 28 -5.99 13.62 -3.09
CA ARG A 28 -5.82 14.51 -1.94
C ARG A 28 -4.40 14.39 -1.40
N MET A 29 -3.52 15.32 -1.76
CA MET A 29 -2.11 15.28 -1.33
C MET A 29 -1.94 15.35 0.19
N SER A 30 -2.86 16.02 0.90
CA SER A 30 -2.83 16.14 2.36
C SER A 30 -3.18 14.84 3.10
N LYS A 31 -3.71 13.80 2.42
CA LYS A 31 -4.24 12.60 3.10
C LYS A 31 -3.26 11.95 4.08
N PHE A 32 -1.96 12.03 3.81
CA PHE A 32 -0.91 11.46 4.65
C PHE A 32 -0.66 12.27 5.93
N VAL A 33 -0.56 13.60 5.83
CA VAL A 33 -0.44 14.47 7.01
C VAL A 33 -1.73 14.51 7.82
N ASP A 34 -2.88 14.51 7.14
CA ASP A 34 -4.21 14.47 7.78
C ASP A 34 -4.37 13.16 8.58
N LEU A 35 -3.96 12.03 8.02
CA LEU A 35 -3.93 10.74 8.72
C LEU A 35 -2.98 10.76 9.92
N HIS A 36 -1.75 11.26 9.74
CA HIS A 36 -0.78 11.38 10.83
C HIS A 36 -1.36 12.21 12.00
N ASP A 37 -1.92 13.37 11.69
CA ASP A 37 -2.49 14.27 12.69
C ASP A 37 -3.75 13.67 13.34
N HIS A 38 -4.57 12.95 12.57
CA HIS A 38 -5.71 12.20 13.09
C HIS A 38 -5.26 11.12 14.10
N LEU A 39 -4.26 10.32 13.75
CA LEU A 39 -3.76 9.24 14.61
C LEU A 39 -3.21 9.78 15.94
N LEU A 40 -2.42 10.86 15.90
CA LEU A 40 -1.88 11.49 17.10
C LEU A 40 -2.95 12.24 17.90
N GLY A 41 -3.79 13.03 17.23
CA GLY A 41 -4.81 13.86 17.86
C GLY A 41 -5.92 13.05 18.55
N ARG A 42 -6.18 11.83 18.08
CA ARG A 42 -7.13 10.89 18.69
C ARG A 42 -6.47 9.91 19.67
N GLY A 43 -5.15 9.96 19.84
CA GLY A 43 -4.42 9.02 20.71
C GLY A 43 -4.44 7.57 20.21
N ILE A 44 -4.70 7.36 18.91
CA ILE A 44 -4.59 6.04 18.26
C ILE A 44 -3.11 5.65 18.13
N ALA A 45 -2.24 6.64 17.91
CA ALA A 45 -0.80 6.49 17.90
C ALA A 45 -0.12 7.51 18.83
N THR A 46 1.11 7.21 19.19
CA THR A 46 2.00 8.08 19.96
C THR A 46 3.25 8.40 19.14
N LYS A 47 3.91 9.52 19.43
CA LYS A 47 5.13 9.91 18.71
C LYS A 47 6.27 8.91 18.84
N GLU A 48 6.30 8.14 19.94
CA GLU A 48 7.34 7.13 20.15
C GLU A 48 7.15 5.88 19.28
N GLN A 49 6.02 5.73 18.57
CA GLN A 49 5.82 4.70 17.56
C GLN A 49 6.35 5.10 16.18
N LEU A 50 6.60 6.40 15.95
CA LEU A 50 6.91 6.92 14.63
C LEU A 50 8.38 6.73 14.28
N HIS A 51 8.61 6.15 13.10
CA HIS A 51 9.90 6.01 12.46
C HIS A 51 9.88 6.75 11.12
N ALA A 52 10.97 7.44 10.80
CA ALA A 52 11.14 8.09 9.51
C ALA A 52 12.01 7.23 8.58
N PRO A 53 11.67 7.11 7.28
CA PRO A 53 12.54 6.49 6.29
C PRO A 53 13.81 7.32 6.09
N ILE A 54 14.74 6.77 5.29
CA ILE A 54 15.90 7.54 4.82
C ILE A 54 15.44 8.67 3.89
N ASP A 55 16.04 9.85 4.03
CA ASP A 55 15.63 11.05 3.28
C ASP A 55 15.92 10.98 1.78
N ASP A 56 17.01 10.28 1.41
CA ASP A 56 17.46 10.14 0.04
C ASP A 56 17.73 8.66 -0.28
N PRO A 57 16.68 7.88 -0.62
CA PRO A 57 16.84 6.48 -0.96
C PRO A 57 17.65 6.33 -2.25
N PRO A 58 18.63 5.40 -2.34
CA PRO A 58 19.45 5.23 -3.53
C PRO A 58 18.64 4.88 -4.79
N ASP A 59 19.07 5.38 -5.95
CA ASP A 59 18.42 5.17 -7.25
C ASP A 59 18.33 3.67 -7.62
N GLU A 60 19.25 2.85 -7.12
CA GLU A 60 19.29 1.39 -7.34
C GLU A 60 18.06 0.67 -6.78
N TRP A 61 17.40 1.23 -5.76
CA TRP A 61 16.16 0.66 -5.23
C TRP A 61 15.05 0.69 -6.27
N PHE A 62 14.99 1.77 -7.04
CA PHE A 62 13.94 2.00 -8.03
C PHE A 62 14.27 1.35 -9.36
N THR A 63 15.52 1.44 -9.81
CA THR A 63 15.98 0.82 -11.07
C THR A 63 16.07 -0.71 -11.00
N ALA A 64 16.01 -1.30 -9.80
CA ALA A 64 15.79 -2.74 -9.63
C ALA A 64 14.37 -3.21 -10.05
N VAL A 65 13.41 -2.28 -10.14
CA VAL A 65 12.00 -2.55 -10.47
C VAL A 65 11.60 -1.92 -11.80
N HIS A 66 11.88 -0.63 -11.93
CA HIS A 66 11.50 0.19 -13.05
C HIS A 66 12.61 0.27 -14.10
N ASP A 67 12.23 0.45 -15.35
CA ASP A 67 13.18 0.74 -16.41
C ASP A 67 13.92 2.05 -16.11
N ALA A 68 15.24 2.03 -16.26
CA ALA A 68 16.09 3.18 -15.92
C ALA A 68 15.67 4.44 -16.68
N ASP A 69 15.34 4.32 -17.97
CA ASP A 69 14.88 5.44 -18.79
C ASP A 69 13.57 6.05 -18.27
N TYR A 70 12.66 5.22 -17.74
CA TYR A 70 11.42 5.70 -17.12
C TYR A 70 11.69 6.40 -15.78
N TYR A 71 12.49 5.76 -14.93
CA TYR A 71 12.84 6.30 -13.62
C TYR A 71 13.57 7.65 -13.73
N PHE A 72 14.66 7.70 -14.48
CA PHE A 72 15.42 8.95 -14.69
C PHE A 72 14.61 9.97 -15.48
N GLY A 73 13.80 9.49 -16.44
CA GLY A 73 12.85 10.34 -17.14
C GLY A 73 11.92 11.10 -16.18
N PHE A 74 11.43 10.42 -15.14
CA PHE A 74 10.60 11.02 -14.10
C PHE A 74 11.41 11.93 -13.17
N THR A 75 12.53 11.48 -12.62
CA THR A 75 13.31 12.28 -11.65
C THR A 75 13.85 13.56 -12.28
N ASP A 76 14.20 13.51 -13.56
CA ASP A 76 14.80 14.64 -14.28
C ASP A 76 13.74 15.55 -14.93
N GLY A 77 12.46 15.19 -14.83
CA GLY A 77 11.35 15.97 -15.42
C GLY A 77 11.32 15.94 -16.94
N THR A 78 11.82 14.87 -17.55
CA THR A 78 11.91 14.71 -19.01
C THR A 78 10.85 13.77 -19.59
N LEU A 79 9.98 13.17 -18.74
CA LEU A 79 8.85 12.37 -19.23
C LEU A 79 7.98 13.17 -20.20
N PRO A 80 7.57 12.57 -21.34
CA PRO A 80 6.66 13.22 -22.26
C PRO A 80 5.33 13.60 -21.60
N ALA A 81 4.75 14.73 -22.01
CA ALA A 81 3.47 15.21 -21.47
C ALA A 81 2.32 14.17 -21.50
N PRO A 82 2.18 13.29 -22.53
CA PRO A 82 1.21 12.19 -22.49
C PRO A 82 1.42 11.21 -21.32
N ALA A 83 2.67 10.93 -20.95
CA ALA A 83 3.00 10.05 -19.82
C ALA A 83 2.59 10.69 -18.49
N MET A 84 2.90 11.98 -18.28
CA MET A 84 2.46 12.71 -17.09
C MET A 84 0.93 12.80 -16.98
N ARG A 85 0.22 12.99 -18.11
CA ARG A 85 -1.25 12.93 -18.12
C ARG A 85 -1.82 11.56 -17.77
N ARG A 86 -1.14 10.47 -18.17
CA ARG A 86 -1.53 9.10 -17.80
C ARG A 86 -1.37 8.86 -16.30
N ILE A 87 -0.26 9.33 -15.73
CA ILE A 87 -0.01 9.32 -14.28
C ILE A 87 -1.11 10.11 -13.56
N GLY A 88 -1.48 11.27 -14.11
CA GLY A 88 -2.50 12.16 -13.55
C GLY A 88 -1.91 13.21 -12.60
N PHE A 89 -0.64 13.57 -12.78
CA PHE A 89 0.02 14.63 -12.01
C PHE A 89 0.78 15.61 -12.91
N GLU A 90 0.97 16.83 -12.40
CA GLU A 90 1.94 17.78 -12.95
C GLU A 90 3.31 17.54 -12.29
N TRP A 91 4.37 17.57 -13.09
CA TRP A 91 5.71 17.32 -12.57
C TRP A 91 6.18 18.48 -11.68
N SER A 92 6.82 18.14 -10.55
CA SER A 92 7.56 19.07 -9.71
C SER A 92 8.66 18.33 -8.94
N ALA A 93 9.67 19.04 -8.47
CA ALA A 93 10.71 18.46 -7.62
C ALA A 93 10.12 17.88 -6.31
N GLN A 94 9.08 18.50 -5.76
CA GLN A 94 8.36 18.00 -4.59
C GLN A 94 7.63 16.69 -4.89
N LEU A 95 7.08 16.53 -6.11
CA LEU A 95 6.48 15.26 -6.55
C LEU A 95 7.55 14.16 -6.67
N VAL A 96 8.75 14.47 -7.16
CA VAL A 96 9.86 13.49 -7.20
C VAL A 96 10.24 13.07 -5.78
N GLU A 97 10.48 14.03 -4.90
CA GLU A 97 10.88 13.81 -3.51
C GLU A 97 9.86 12.96 -2.76
N ARG A 98 8.58 13.34 -2.78
CA ARG A 98 7.52 12.59 -2.10
C ARG A 98 7.37 11.17 -2.65
N THR A 99 7.56 10.98 -3.97
CA THR A 99 7.42 9.67 -4.62
C THR A 99 8.50 8.70 -4.14
N ARG A 100 9.75 9.17 -4.08
CA ARG A 100 10.88 8.40 -3.54
C ARG A 100 10.71 8.09 -2.06
N LEU A 101 10.28 9.08 -1.26
CA LEU A 101 10.11 8.92 0.19
C LEU A 101 9.00 7.95 0.57
N GLU A 102 7.88 7.92 -0.16
CA GLU A 102 6.81 6.94 0.09
C GLU A 102 7.29 5.51 -0.13
N CYS A 103 8.05 5.26 -1.21
CA CYS A 103 8.70 3.97 -1.44
C CYS A 103 9.68 3.62 -0.31
N ALA A 104 10.49 4.58 0.14
CA ALA A 104 11.41 4.37 1.26
C ALA A 104 10.66 4.08 2.57
N GLY A 105 9.45 4.65 2.73
CA GLY A 105 8.53 4.34 3.81
C GLY A 105 8.11 2.89 3.84
N THR A 106 7.66 2.37 2.69
CA THR A 106 7.24 0.96 2.56
C THR A 106 8.42 0.01 2.75
N VAL A 107 9.63 0.37 2.28
CA VAL A 107 10.86 -0.39 2.55
C VAL A 107 11.15 -0.43 4.06
N LEU A 108 11.04 0.70 4.76
CA LEU A 108 11.25 0.74 6.20
C LEU A 108 10.19 -0.08 6.96
N ALA A 109 8.92 0.00 6.55
CA ALA A 109 7.85 -0.80 7.14
C ALA A 109 8.10 -2.30 6.94
N ALA A 110 8.53 -2.73 5.75
CA ALA A 110 8.93 -4.11 5.47
C ALA A 110 10.06 -4.59 6.39
N ARG A 111 11.10 -3.76 6.59
CA ARG A 111 12.21 -4.08 7.50
C ARG A 111 11.77 -4.20 8.96
N LEU A 112 10.96 -3.24 9.43
CA LEU A 112 10.43 -3.25 10.80
C LEU A 112 9.49 -4.43 11.03
N ALA A 113 8.68 -4.80 10.04
CA ALA A 113 7.85 -5.99 10.10
C ALA A 113 8.70 -7.27 10.21
N LEU A 114 9.75 -7.42 9.42
CA LEU A 114 10.69 -8.55 9.52
C LEU A 114 11.43 -8.60 10.86
N GLU A 115 11.59 -7.46 11.53
CA GLU A 115 12.22 -7.39 12.86
C GLU A 115 11.25 -7.68 14.01
N HIS A 116 10.02 -7.16 13.91
CA HIS A 116 9.07 -7.06 15.02
C HIS A 116 7.76 -7.85 14.81
N GLY A 117 7.56 -8.42 13.62
CA GLY A 117 6.37 -9.18 13.22
C GLY A 117 5.28 -8.34 12.54
N LEU A 118 5.20 -7.03 12.83
CA LEU A 118 4.20 -6.14 12.25
C LEU A 118 4.71 -4.70 12.24
N ALA A 119 4.48 -3.98 11.14
CA ALA A 119 4.70 -2.53 11.04
C ALA A 119 3.72 -1.92 10.02
N CYS A 120 3.39 -0.64 10.16
CA CYS A 120 2.44 0.05 9.28
C CYS A 120 3.05 1.33 8.71
N ASN A 121 2.98 1.53 7.39
CA ASN A 121 3.32 2.79 6.74
C ASN A 121 2.08 3.67 6.61
N LEU A 122 2.20 4.97 6.94
CA LEU A 122 1.14 5.97 6.79
C LEU A 122 0.97 6.45 5.34
N GLY A 123 1.80 5.97 4.41
CA GLY A 123 1.62 6.13 2.97
C GLY A 123 1.67 4.78 2.24
N GLY A 124 2.00 4.82 0.96
CA GLY A 124 2.22 3.64 0.13
C GLY A 124 0.94 3.08 -0.49
N GLY A 125 1.08 1.93 -1.14
CA GLY A 125 0.00 1.29 -1.91
C GLY A 125 -0.10 1.85 -3.32
N THR A 126 1.05 2.08 -3.94
CA THR A 126 1.20 2.65 -5.29
C THR A 126 1.21 1.55 -6.35
N HIS A 127 0.20 0.68 -6.31
CA HIS A 127 0.14 -0.58 -7.04
C HIS A 127 -0.07 -0.49 -8.57
N HIS A 128 -0.38 0.70 -9.11
CA HIS A 128 -0.66 0.92 -10.54
C HIS A 128 0.57 1.28 -11.38
N ALA A 129 1.75 1.43 -10.76
CA ALA A 129 2.97 1.78 -11.47
C ALA A 129 3.56 0.51 -12.08
N HIS A 130 3.74 0.51 -13.40
CA HIS A 130 4.34 -0.58 -14.16
C HIS A 130 5.85 -0.36 -14.26
N ARG A 131 6.54 -1.33 -14.86
CA ARG A 131 8.00 -1.27 -15.06
C ARG A 131 8.43 -0.01 -15.82
N ASP A 132 7.73 0.36 -16.88
CA ASP A 132 8.15 1.40 -17.85
C ASP A 132 7.20 2.61 -17.93
N PHE A 133 6.13 2.65 -17.12
CA PHE A 133 5.22 3.78 -17.03
C PHE A 133 4.44 3.83 -15.72
N GLY A 134 3.99 5.04 -15.35
CA GLY A 134 3.06 5.27 -14.24
C GLY A 134 1.62 5.44 -14.73
N SER A 135 0.65 5.24 -13.84
CA SER A 135 -0.78 5.27 -14.13
C SER A 135 -1.60 5.41 -12.84
N GLY A 136 -2.83 5.90 -12.93
CA GLY A 136 -3.78 5.85 -11.80
C GLY A 136 -3.27 6.51 -10.52
N PHE A 137 -2.62 7.67 -10.62
CA PHE A 137 -1.98 8.40 -9.51
C PHE A 137 -0.79 7.68 -8.86
N THR A 138 -0.17 6.73 -9.55
CA THR A 138 1.05 6.04 -9.11
C THR A 138 2.16 6.25 -10.14
N ILE A 139 3.39 6.44 -9.64
CA ILE A 139 4.57 6.73 -10.46
C ILE A 139 5.62 5.65 -10.28
N LEU A 140 6.00 5.37 -9.04
CA LEU A 140 6.86 4.25 -8.67
C LEU A 140 6.02 3.26 -7.86
N ASN A 141 6.33 1.97 -7.95
CA ASN A 141 5.59 0.92 -7.28
C ASN A 141 6.30 0.55 -5.96
N ASP A 142 5.86 1.17 -4.86
CA ASP A 142 6.44 0.98 -3.52
C ASP A 142 6.43 -0.47 -3.04
N LEU A 143 5.37 -1.23 -3.35
CA LEU A 143 5.24 -2.65 -3.01
C LEU A 143 6.32 -3.46 -3.74
N ALA A 144 6.50 -3.23 -5.04
CA ALA A 144 7.52 -3.90 -5.83
C ALA A 144 8.94 -3.50 -5.43
N VAL A 145 9.18 -2.21 -5.15
CA VAL A 145 10.47 -1.70 -4.66
C VAL A 145 10.81 -2.35 -3.32
N SER A 146 9.83 -2.47 -2.42
CA SER A 146 10.01 -3.10 -1.11
C SER A 146 10.30 -4.59 -1.22
N ALA A 147 9.57 -5.32 -2.08
CA ALA A 147 9.82 -6.73 -2.34
C ALA A 147 11.22 -6.96 -2.90
N ARG A 148 11.66 -6.17 -3.89
CA ARG A 148 13.03 -6.26 -4.44
C ARG A 148 14.10 -5.88 -3.43
N TYR A 149 13.85 -4.87 -2.62
CA TYR A 149 14.80 -4.47 -1.59
C TYR A 149 15.06 -5.61 -0.60
N VAL A 150 14.02 -6.24 -0.04
CA VAL A 150 14.20 -7.31 0.95
C VAL A 150 14.85 -8.57 0.34
N GLN A 151 14.60 -8.85 -0.93
CA GLN A 151 15.25 -9.93 -1.67
C GLN A 151 16.73 -9.65 -1.94
N ASN A 152 17.05 -8.48 -2.48
CA ASN A 152 18.43 -8.09 -2.82
C ASN A 152 19.32 -7.94 -1.57
N THR A 153 18.72 -7.65 -0.41
CA THR A 153 19.43 -7.56 0.87
C THR A 153 19.44 -8.87 1.66
N GLY A 154 18.80 -9.93 1.16
CA GLY A 154 18.74 -11.25 1.81
C GLY A 154 17.89 -11.28 3.07
N LEU A 155 16.99 -10.31 3.25
CA LEU A 155 16.09 -10.22 4.41
C LEU A 155 14.84 -11.13 4.27
N ALA A 156 14.40 -11.37 3.04
CA ALA A 156 13.32 -12.29 2.68
C ALA A 156 13.55 -12.82 1.26
N ALA A 157 13.29 -14.10 1.01
CA ALA A 157 13.40 -14.69 -0.32
C ALA A 157 12.05 -14.67 -1.06
N ARG A 158 10.96 -14.95 -0.36
CA ARG A 158 9.60 -15.01 -0.90
C ARG A 158 8.73 -13.91 -0.30
N VAL A 159 8.03 -13.17 -1.15
CA VAL A 159 7.13 -12.09 -0.73
C VAL A 159 5.72 -12.39 -1.22
N LEU A 160 4.73 -12.26 -0.35
CA LEU A 160 3.32 -12.23 -0.73
C LEU A 160 2.85 -10.78 -0.70
N ILE A 161 2.27 -10.32 -1.80
CA ILE A 161 1.55 -9.05 -1.85
C ILE A 161 0.06 -9.37 -1.77
N VAL A 162 -0.58 -8.94 -0.68
CA VAL A 162 -2.03 -8.98 -0.49
C VAL A 162 -2.55 -7.59 -0.81
N ASP A 163 -3.21 -7.44 -1.95
CA ASP A 163 -3.77 -6.19 -2.41
C ASP A 163 -5.29 -6.21 -2.28
N LEU A 164 -5.81 -5.43 -1.34
CA LEU A 164 -7.25 -5.28 -1.06
C LEU A 164 -7.75 -3.86 -1.35
N ASP A 165 -7.00 -3.08 -2.15
CA ASP A 165 -7.51 -1.87 -2.79
C ASP A 165 -8.63 -2.24 -3.77
N VAL A 166 -9.59 -1.34 -3.98
CA VAL A 166 -10.73 -1.65 -4.85
C VAL A 166 -10.35 -1.78 -6.33
N HIS A 167 -9.25 -1.16 -6.74
CA HIS A 167 -8.69 -1.24 -8.07
C HIS A 167 -7.71 -2.41 -8.15
N GLN A 168 -7.60 -3.04 -9.33
CA GLN A 168 -6.60 -4.10 -9.46
C GLN A 168 -5.20 -3.48 -9.45
N GLY A 169 -4.30 -4.00 -8.61
CA GLY A 169 -2.86 -3.73 -8.62
C GLY A 169 -2.14 -4.22 -9.87
N ASP A 170 -2.52 -3.67 -11.01
CA ASP A 170 -2.12 -4.10 -12.35
C ASP A 170 -0.64 -3.87 -12.65
N GLY A 171 -0.05 -2.83 -12.06
CA GLY A 171 1.39 -2.55 -12.12
C GLY A 171 2.18 -3.59 -11.34
N THR A 172 1.73 -3.91 -10.12
CA THR A 172 2.34 -4.96 -9.30
C THR A 172 2.28 -6.32 -9.99
N ALA A 173 1.10 -6.69 -10.51
CA ALA A 173 0.90 -7.93 -11.26
C ALA A 173 1.79 -8.00 -12.51
N SER A 174 1.91 -6.92 -13.28
CA SER A 174 2.72 -6.91 -14.50
C SER A 174 4.22 -7.02 -14.21
N ILE A 175 4.71 -6.36 -13.17
CA ILE A 175 6.13 -6.37 -12.76
C ILE A 175 6.58 -7.79 -12.38
N PHE A 176 5.74 -8.55 -11.68
CA PHE A 176 6.08 -9.88 -11.17
C PHE A 176 5.52 -11.04 -11.99
N ALA A 177 4.88 -10.79 -13.14
CA ALA A 177 4.20 -11.81 -13.94
C ALA A 177 5.04 -13.05 -14.32
N SER A 178 6.38 -12.95 -14.31
CA SER A 178 7.32 -14.05 -14.61
C SER A 178 8.22 -14.42 -13.44
N ASP A 179 7.91 -13.95 -12.23
CA ASP A 179 8.73 -14.15 -11.05
C ASP A 179 8.00 -14.96 -9.97
N PRO A 180 8.33 -16.25 -9.80
CA PRO A 180 7.67 -17.10 -8.80
C PRO A 180 8.06 -16.78 -7.35
N THR A 181 9.03 -15.88 -7.12
CA THR A 181 9.45 -15.47 -5.76
C THR A 181 8.56 -14.39 -5.16
N VAL A 182 7.66 -13.79 -5.96
CA VAL A 182 6.67 -12.83 -5.48
C VAL A 182 5.28 -13.29 -5.91
N TYR A 183 4.42 -13.60 -4.93
CA TYR A 183 3.04 -13.97 -5.19
C TYR A 183 2.14 -12.75 -5.07
N THR A 184 1.28 -12.52 -6.06
CA THR A 184 0.36 -11.39 -6.13
C THR A 184 -1.09 -11.85 -5.99
N LEU A 185 -1.73 -11.44 -4.89
CA LEU A 185 -3.16 -11.62 -4.63
C LEU A 185 -3.85 -10.27 -4.75
N SER A 186 -4.85 -10.15 -5.63
CA SER A 186 -5.66 -8.92 -5.74
C SER A 186 -7.15 -9.23 -5.57
N PHE A 187 -7.79 -8.58 -4.61
CA PHE A 187 -9.24 -8.44 -4.56
C PHE A 187 -9.59 -7.08 -5.15
N HIS A 188 -10.50 -7.03 -6.11
CA HIS A 188 -10.85 -5.76 -6.73
C HIS A 188 -12.26 -5.80 -7.31
N CYS A 189 -12.83 -4.63 -7.56
CA CYS A 189 -14.08 -4.54 -8.31
C CYS A 189 -13.81 -4.85 -9.79
N GLY A 190 -14.34 -5.99 -10.27
CA GLY A 190 -14.07 -6.48 -11.64
C GLY A 190 -14.53 -5.53 -12.74
N LYS A 191 -15.50 -4.65 -12.43
CA LYS A 191 -16.01 -3.61 -13.34
C LYS A 191 -15.48 -2.21 -13.00
N ASN A 192 -14.22 -2.11 -12.62
CA ASN A 192 -13.56 -0.85 -12.28
C ASN A 192 -12.19 -0.69 -12.95
N PHE A 193 -11.53 0.45 -12.77
CA PHE A 193 -10.17 0.70 -13.23
C PHE A 193 -9.18 -0.35 -12.66
N PRO A 194 -8.17 -0.78 -13.44
CA PRO A 194 -8.00 -0.54 -14.87
C PRO A 194 -9.01 -1.34 -15.70
N PHE A 195 -9.44 -0.78 -16.84
CA PHE A 195 -10.41 -1.44 -17.73
C PHE A 195 -9.86 -2.68 -18.44
N ARG A 196 -8.53 -2.73 -18.61
CA ARG A 196 -7.82 -3.92 -19.04
C ARG A 196 -7.01 -4.43 -17.86
N LYS A 197 -7.44 -5.55 -17.29
CA LYS A 197 -6.78 -6.20 -16.17
C LYS A 197 -5.44 -6.80 -16.59
N SER A 198 -4.45 -6.70 -15.70
CA SER A 198 -3.26 -7.55 -15.71
C SER A 198 -3.61 -8.92 -15.15
N ARG A 199 -2.71 -9.88 -15.28
CA ARG A 199 -2.85 -11.21 -14.66
C ARG A 199 -1.98 -11.28 -13.42
N SER A 200 -2.59 -11.36 -12.25
CA SER A 200 -1.92 -11.68 -10.99
C SER A 200 -1.77 -13.21 -10.86
N ASP A 201 -1.14 -13.68 -9.78
CA ASP A 201 -1.15 -15.11 -9.44
C ASP A 201 -2.56 -15.57 -9.03
N LEU A 202 -3.28 -14.71 -8.31
CA LEU A 202 -4.70 -14.89 -8.02
C LEU A 202 -5.46 -13.55 -8.04
N ASP A 203 -6.40 -13.43 -8.98
CA ASP A 203 -7.34 -12.32 -9.07
C ASP A 203 -8.72 -12.75 -8.55
N ILE A 204 -9.29 -11.95 -7.65
CA ILE A 204 -10.65 -12.12 -7.12
C ILE A 204 -11.51 -10.96 -7.61
N ASP A 205 -12.20 -11.21 -8.72
CA ASP A 205 -13.17 -10.28 -9.31
C ASP A 205 -14.44 -10.20 -8.44
N LEU A 206 -14.60 -9.08 -7.73
CA LEU A 206 -15.80 -8.79 -6.95
C LEU A 206 -16.84 -8.03 -7.80
N PRO A 207 -18.13 -8.41 -7.74
CA PRO A 207 -19.19 -7.63 -8.35
C PRO A 207 -19.34 -6.25 -7.69
N PRO A 208 -19.75 -5.20 -8.44
CA PRO A 208 -20.17 -3.94 -7.84
C PRO A 208 -21.26 -4.15 -6.79
N GLY A 209 -21.20 -3.40 -5.69
CA GLY A 209 -22.12 -3.52 -4.55
C GLY A 209 -21.87 -4.74 -3.66
N THR A 210 -20.70 -5.37 -3.74
CA THR A 210 -20.31 -6.41 -2.76
C THR A 210 -20.27 -5.79 -1.37
N SER A 211 -21.03 -6.36 -0.43
CA SER A 211 -21.12 -5.95 0.96
C SER A 211 -20.12 -6.68 1.86
N ASP A 212 -20.05 -6.25 3.12
CA ASP A 212 -19.18 -6.81 4.17
C ASP A 212 -19.18 -8.35 4.22
N ASP A 213 -20.34 -8.98 4.41
CA ASP A 213 -20.46 -10.43 4.57
C ASP A 213 -19.89 -11.21 3.37
N ALA A 214 -20.22 -10.76 2.15
CA ALA A 214 -19.77 -11.41 0.92
C ALA A 214 -18.26 -11.23 0.72
N TYR A 215 -17.74 -10.03 1.00
CA TYR A 215 -16.31 -9.73 0.93
C TYR A 215 -15.52 -10.59 1.92
N LEU A 216 -15.92 -10.57 3.19
CA LEU A 216 -15.22 -11.25 4.28
C LEU A 216 -15.30 -12.77 4.13
N ALA A 217 -16.43 -13.32 3.70
CA ALA A 217 -16.54 -14.75 3.40
C ALA A 217 -15.56 -15.17 2.29
N ARG A 218 -15.41 -14.34 1.25
CA ARG A 218 -14.48 -14.62 0.16
C ARG A 218 -13.03 -14.52 0.62
N LEU A 219 -12.69 -13.50 1.40
CA LEU A 219 -11.36 -13.33 1.98
C LEU A 219 -10.98 -14.51 2.89
N ALA A 220 -11.92 -14.95 3.73
CA ALA A 220 -11.71 -16.06 4.66
C ALA A 220 -11.49 -17.41 3.96
N ASP A 221 -12.10 -17.61 2.80
CA ASP A 221 -11.88 -18.78 1.95
C ASP A 221 -10.52 -18.69 1.22
N VAL A 222 -10.10 -17.52 0.77
CA VAL A 222 -8.92 -17.36 -0.11
C VAL A 222 -7.60 -17.25 0.66
N LEU A 223 -7.51 -16.35 1.64
CA LEU A 223 -6.22 -15.96 2.24
C LEU A 223 -5.45 -17.15 2.85
N PRO A 224 -6.06 -18.07 3.63
CA PRO A 224 -5.32 -19.19 4.21
C PRO A 224 -4.70 -20.11 3.14
N ARG A 225 -5.37 -20.30 2.00
CA ARG A 225 -4.84 -21.12 0.89
C ARG A 225 -3.70 -20.40 0.17
N VAL A 226 -3.82 -19.08 -0.02
CA VAL A 226 -2.74 -18.28 -0.62
C VAL A 226 -1.49 -18.32 0.24
N LEU A 227 -1.60 -18.18 1.57
CA LEU A 227 -0.44 -18.30 2.47
C LEU A 227 0.26 -19.66 2.36
N GLN A 228 -0.50 -20.75 2.17
CA GLN A 228 0.05 -22.09 1.98
C GLN A 228 0.76 -22.26 0.63
N VAL A 229 0.25 -21.66 -0.44
CA VAL A 229 0.84 -21.77 -1.79
C VAL A 229 2.03 -20.83 -1.95
N ALA A 230 1.89 -19.60 -1.48
CA ALA A 230 2.90 -18.55 -1.61
C ALA A 230 4.11 -18.77 -0.68
N GLU A 231 3.94 -19.49 0.44
CA GLU A 231 4.94 -19.72 1.49
C GLU A 231 5.88 -18.51 1.71
N PRO A 232 5.33 -17.33 2.01
CA PRO A 232 6.11 -16.10 2.04
C PRO A 232 6.97 -16.01 3.31
N ASP A 233 8.10 -15.30 3.21
CA ASP A 233 8.87 -14.84 4.36
C ASP A 233 8.36 -13.48 4.88
N LEU A 234 7.68 -12.72 4.01
CA LEU A 234 7.10 -11.41 4.30
C LEU A 234 5.78 -11.23 3.54
N VAL A 235 4.79 -10.66 4.22
CA VAL A 235 3.55 -10.17 3.59
C VAL A 235 3.60 -8.65 3.49
N LEU A 236 3.42 -8.11 2.29
CA LEU A 236 3.12 -6.70 2.05
C LEU A 236 1.60 -6.58 1.85
N TYR A 237 0.93 -5.82 2.72
CA TYR A 237 -0.52 -5.70 2.73
C TYR A 237 -0.95 -4.29 2.31
N ASP A 238 -1.58 -4.18 1.15
CA ASP A 238 -2.24 -2.95 0.70
C ASP A 238 -3.67 -2.88 1.24
N ALA A 239 -3.89 -1.97 2.18
CA ALA A 239 -5.12 -1.83 2.93
C ALA A 239 -6.01 -0.69 2.39
N GLY A 240 -6.04 -0.49 1.07
CA GLY A 240 -6.87 0.52 0.39
C GLY A 240 -8.29 0.59 0.95
N VAL A 241 -8.76 1.81 1.21
CA VAL A 241 -10.07 2.08 1.82
C VAL A 241 -11.13 2.52 0.82
N ASP A 242 -10.77 2.58 -0.45
CA ASP A 242 -11.68 2.89 -1.55
C ASP A 242 -12.68 1.76 -1.86
N VAL A 243 -12.60 0.64 -1.15
CA VAL A 243 -13.67 -0.38 -1.09
C VAL A 243 -14.94 0.09 -0.35
N ALA A 244 -14.88 1.22 0.34
CA ALA A 244 -16.00 1.74 1.14
C ALA A 244 -17.20 2.15 0.26
N ALA A 245 -18.42 1.94 0.77
CA ALA A 245 -19.66 2.34 0.10
C ALA A 245 -19.74 3.84 -0.25
N VAL A 246 -19.05 4.67 0.53
CA VAL A 246 -19.01 6.13 0.36
C VAL A 246 -17.86 6.60 -0.53
N ASP A 247 -16.99 5.69 -0.96
CA ASP A 247 -15.89 6.04 -1.85
C ASP A 247 -16.41 6.37 -3.25
N THR A 248 -15.90 7.45 -3.82
CA THR A 248 -16.37 7.94 -5.12
C THR A 248 -15.86 7.13 -6.31
N LEU A 249 -14.87 6.25 -6.11
CA LEU A 249 -14.17 5.52 -7.16
C LEU A 249 -14.35 4.00 -7.10
N GLY A 250 -14.69 3.38 -5.97
CA GLY A 250 -14.55 1.93 -5.81
C GLY A 250 -15.69 1.01 -6.25
N TYR A 251 -16.94 1.46 -6.17
CA TYR A 251 -18.14 0.67 -6.51
C TYR A 251 -18.38 -0.60 -5.68
N LEU A 252 -17.68 -0.80 -4.55
CA LEU A 252 -18.04 -1.79 -3.54
C LEU A 252 -18.79 -1.10 -2.39
N ASP A 253 -19.49 -1.88 -1.56
CA ASP A 253 -20.38 -1.37 -0.51
C ASP A 253 -19.91 -1.78 0.89
N LEU A 254 -18.60 -1.72 1.16
CA LEU A 254 -18.10 -2.03 2.50
C LEU A 254 -18.41 -0.90 3.48
N SER A 255 -18.78 -1.27 4.70
CA SER A 255 -18.86 -0.35 5.83
C SER A 255 -17.48 -0.15 6.47
N ASP A 256 -17.30 0.93 7.25
CA ASP A 256 -16.08 1.14 8.02
C ASP A 256 -15.82 -0.02 9.02
N ASP A 257 -16.88 -0.69 9.51
CA ASP A 257 -16.75 -1.89 10.35
C ASP A 257 -16.29 -3.11 9.52
N GLY A 258 -16.83 -3.29 8.31
CA GLY A 258 -16.39 -4.32 7.37
C GLY A 258 -14.92 -4.17 6.99
N ILE A 259 -14.45 -2.93 6.78
CA ILE A 259 -13.03 -2.62 6.53
C ILE A 259 -12.19 -2.95 7.76
N TYR A 260 -12.65 -2.62 8.97
CA TYR A 260 -11.95 -3.01 10.20
C TYR A 260 -11.84 -4.53 10.35
N GLN A 261 -12.94 -5.25 10.14
CA GLN A 261 -12.97 -6.71 10.19
C GLN A 261 -12.05 -7.33 9.12
N ARG A 262 -12.00 -6.75 7.93
CA ARG A 262 -11.08 -7.14 6.84
C ARG A 262 -9.64 -7.01 7.30
N ASP A 263 -9.24 -5.82 7.75
CA ASP A 263 -7.86 -5.53 8.14
C ASP A 263 -7.44 -6.37 9.36
N GLU A 264 -8.29 -6.49 10.39
CA GLU A 264 -8.03 -7.35 11.55
C GLU A 264 -7.89 -8.81 11.13
N TYR A 265 -8.74 -9.30 10.23
CA TYR A 265 -8.68 -10.68 9.74
C TYR A 265 -7.36 -10.98 9.02
N VAL A 266 -6.91 -10.12 8.09
CA VAL A 266 -5.63 -10.31 7.38
C VAL A 266 -4.48 -10.36 8.38
N LEU A 267 -4.39 -9.35 9.25
CA LEU A 267 -3.28 -9.20 10.20
C LEU A 267 -3.24 -10.35 11.21
N ARG A 268 -4.39 -10.74 11.76
CA ARG A 268 -4.48 -11.88 12.69
C ARG A 268 -4.13 -13.20 12.01
N THR A 269 -4.55 -13.40 10.76
CA THR A 269 -4.28 -14.64 10.01
C THR A 269 -2.78 -14.77 9.74
N CYS A 270 -2.11 -13.72 9.29
CA CYS A 270 -0.67 -13.72 9.09
C CYS A 270 0.09 -13.90 10.40
N ARG A 271 -0.32 -13.19 11.47
CA ARG A 271 0.30 -13.32 12.80
C ARG A 271 0.15 -14.74 13.36
N ALA A 272 -1.01 -15.36 13.20
CA ALA A 272 -1.25 -16.76 13.62
C ALA A 272 -0.38 -17.76 12.83
N ALA A 273 -0.03 -17.43 11.59
CA ALA A 273 0.92 -18.19 10.78
C ALA A 273 2.40 -17.88 11.11
N GLY A 274 2.67 -16.95 12.03
CA GLY A 274 4.03 -16.51 12.37
C GLY A 274 4.70 -15.67 11.28
N LEU A 275 3.91 -15.08 10.37
CA LEU A 275 4.41 -14.33 9.22
C LEU A 275 4.50 -12.82 9.52
N PRO A 276 5.67 -12.20 9.26
CA PRO A 276 5.81 -10.75 9.25
C PRO A 276 4.86 -10.07 8.26
N VAL A 277 4.23 -8.96 8.68
CA VAL A 277 3.36 -8.16 7.81
C VAL A 277 3.74 -6.68 7.86
N ALA A 278 3.92 -6.05 6.70
CA ALA A 278 3.99 -4.60 6.57
C ALA A 278 2.76 -4.08 5.85
N THR A 279 2.06 -3.10 6.42
CA THR A 279 0.88 -2.49 5.80
C THR A 279 1.20 -1.16 5.13
N VAL A 280 0.44 -0.85 4.08
CA VAL A 280 0.35 0.47 3.44
C VAL A 280 -1.12 0.87 3.30
N ILE A 281 -1.38 2.16 3.09
CA ILE A 281 -2.76 2.69 3.17
C ILE A 281 -3.57 2.63 1.87
N GLY A 282 -2.92 2.47 0.72
CA GLY A 282 -3.57 2.35 -0.58
C GLY A 282 -4.41 3.55 -1.02
N GLY A 283 -5.38 3.27 -1.87
CA GLY A 283 -6.41 4.17 -2.36
C GLY A 283 -7.45 4.56 -1.31
N GLY A 284 -8.18 5.62 -1.60
CA GLY A 284 -9.15 6.23 -0.70
C GLY A 284 -9.48 7.64 -1.17
N TYR A 285 -10.74 7.88 -1.52
CA TYR A 285 -11.18 9.08 -2.22
C TYR A 285 -12.54 9.56 -1.70
N CYS A 286 -12.46 10.45 -0.71
CA CYS A 286 -13.62 11.18 -0.18
C CYS A 286 -13.42 12.70 -0.33
N THR A 287 -14.54 13.43 -0.39
CA THR A 287 -14.53 14.89 -0.36
C THR A 287 -14.24 15.45 1.02
N ASP A 288 -14.62 14.72 2.07
CA ASP A 288 -14.35 15.07 3.47
C ASP A 288 -13.00 14.47 3.90
N LEU A 289 -12.06 15.34 4.26
CA LEU A 289 -10.70 14.94 4.63
C LEU A 289 -10.64 14.31 6.03
N ASP A 290 -11.50 14.74 6.96
CA ASP A 290 -11.54 14.16 8.30
C ASP A 290 -12.11 12.74 8.24
N GLU A 291 -13.14 12.51 7.42
CA GLU A 291 -13.66 11.16 7.16
C GLU A 291 -12.63 10.29 6.44
N LEU A 292 -11.89 10.85 5.46
CA LEU A 292 -10.85 10.11 4.75
C LEU A 292 -9.71 9.69 5.69
N ALA A 293 -9.22 10.61 6.52
CA ALA A 293 -8.20 10.33 7.53
C ALA A 293 -8.70 9.30 8.56
N SER A 294 -9.94 9.43 9.02
CA SER A 294 -10.56 8.45 9.92
C SER A 294 -10.66 7.06 9.31
N ARG A 295 -10.91 6.97 8.00
CA ARG A 295 -11.03 5.69 7.31
C ARG A 295 -9.67 5.04 7.08
N HIS A 296 -8.67 5.79 6.62
CA HIS A 296 -7.30 5.26 6.56
C HIS A 296 -6.75 4.90 7.94
N ALA A 297 -7.23 5.51 9.04
CA ALA A 297 -6.88 5.12 10.39
C ALA A 297 -7.37 3.71 10.80
N ILE A 298 -8.29 3.10 10.04
CA ILE A 298 -8.87 1.77 10.35
C ILE A 298 -7.78 0.69 10.45
N VAL A 299 -6.88 0.60 9.47
CA VAL A 299 -5.82 -0.42 9.46
C VAL A 299 -4.89 -0.27 10.67
N PHE A 300 -4.65 0.94 11.14
CA PHE A 300 -3.83 1.21 12.33
C PHE A 300 -4.51 0.77 13.62
N ARG A 301 -5.84 0.99 13.74
CA ARG A 301 -6.64 0.48 14.87
C ARG A 301 -6.66 -1.05 14.87
N ALA A 302 -6.83 -1.67 13.70
CA ALA A 302 -6.77 -3.12 13.55
C ALA A 302 -5.39 -3.67 13.93
N ALA A 303 -4.32 -3.05 13.42
CA ALA A 303 -2.95 -3.42 13.73
C ALA A 303 -2.62 -3.27 15.22
N GLN A 304 -3.06 -2.19 15.88
CA GLN A 304 -2.87 -2.00 17.31
C GLN A 304 -3.61 -3.08 18.12
N ALA A 305 -4.86 -3.38 17.76
CA ALA A 305 -5.63 -4.43 18.42
C ALA A 305 -5.01 -5.83 18.23
N VAL A 306 -4.46 -6.11 17.06
CA VAL A 306 -3.71 -7.35 16.80
C VAL A 306 -2.40 -7.35 17.59
N TRP A 307 -1.66 -6.24 17.64
CA TRP A 307 -0.40 -6.07 18.36
C TRP A 307 -0.53 -6.39 19.84
N GLU A 308 -1.53 -5.81 20.52
CA GLU A 308 -1.77 -5.96 21.97
C GLU A 308 -2.19 -7.37 22.39
N ARG A 309 -2.71 -8.19 21.47
CA ARG A 309 -3.24 -9.53 21.76
C ARG A 309 -2.19 -10.65 21.76
N GLY A 310 -0.94 -10.39 21.36
CA GLY A 310 0.10 -11.42 21.33
C GLY A 310 1.44 -10.90 21.78
#